data_AF-A0AAD3QWL2-F1
#
_entry.id   AF-A0AAD3QWL2-F1
#
_cell.length_a   1.000
_cell.length_b   1.000
_cell.length_c   1.000
_cell.angle_alpha   90.00
_cell.angle_beta   90.00
_cell.angle_gamma   90.00
#
_symmetry.space_group_name_H-M   'P 1'
#
loop_
_entity.id
_entity.type
_entity.pdbx_description
1 polymer ?
#
loop_
_entity_poly.entity_id
_entity_poly.type
_entity_poly.pdbx_seq_one_letter_code
_entity_poly.pdbx_strand_id
1 'polypeptide(L)'
;MMMFLMRSWKDLTQMKVTGARTEKYEYFNAVLINEVDEEGNSVELGGEFILQPNDHFNNLSVNLSLSVVQVPTNMYNKDSAIVNGVYWSEALNKVFVDNFERDPSLIWQYFGSAKGFFRQYPGIKWKPDEHGVIAFDCRNRKWYIQAATSPKDVVILVDVSGSMKGLRLTIARQTVSSILDTLGDDDFFNIIAYNEELHYVEPCLNGTLVQADVTNKDHFREHLDKLFAQGIGMLDIALTEAFNLLSDFNETGRERV
;
A
#
# COMPACT_ATOMS: atom_id res chain seq x y z
N MET A 1 -14.25 -16.52 4.62
CA MET A 1 -12.98 -15.76 4.38
C MET A 1 -11.92 -15.98 5.47
N MET A 2 -12.24 -15.82 6.77
CA MET A 2 -11.24 -15.86 7.87
C MET A 2 -10.51 -17.20 8.08
N MET A 3 -11.18 -18.34 7.82
CA MET A 3 -10.58 -19.68 7.97
C MET A 3 -9.56 -20.02 6.86
N PHE A 4 -9.76 -19.47 5.65
CA PHE A 4 -8.86 -19.64 4.50
C PHE A 4 -7.56 -18.84 4.67
N LEU A 5 -7.66 -17.63 5.25
CA LEU A 5 -6.50 -16.80 5.61
C LEU A 5 -5.61 -17.51 6.64
N MET A 6 -6.18 -18.16 7.66
CA MET A 6 -5.41 -18.85 8.71
C MET A 6 -4.63 -20.06 8.21
N ARG A 7 -5.19 -20.85 7.28
CA ARG A 7 -4.49 -22.00 6.69
C ARG A 7 -3.33 -21.54 5.82
N SER A 8 -3.58 -20.56 4.94
CA SER A 8 -2.55 -19.93 4.11
C SER A 8 -1.40 -19.36 4.97
N TRP A 9 -1.70 -18.73 6.10
CA TRP A 9 -0.68 -18.15 6.98
C TRP A 9 0.21 -19.20 7.68
N LYS A 10 -0.37 -20.33 8.12
CA LYS A 10 0.39 -21.46 8.69
C LYS A 10 1.32 -22.09 7.65
N ASP A 11 0.85 -22.27 6.43
CA ASP A 11 1.66 -22.85 5.35
C ASP A 11 2.83 -21.91 5.00
N LEU A 12 2.57 -20.59 4.91
CA LEU A 12 3.60 -19.57 4.63
C LEU A 12 4.70 -19.49 5.70
N THR A 13 4.34 -19.59 6.98
CA THR A 13 5.31 -19.51 8.08
C THR A 13 6.22 -20.72 8.14
N GLN A 14 5.71 -21.92 7.84
CA GLN A 14 6.53 -23.13 7.75
C GLN A 14 7.49 -23.07 6.54
N MET A 15 7.05 -22.54 5.41
CA MET A 15 7.82 -22.48 4.17
C MET A 15 8.96 -21.44 4.18
N LYS A 16 8.80 -20.33 4.93
CA LYS A 16 9.90 -19.37 5.14
C LYS A 16 11.12 -19.97 5.85
N VAL A 17 10.92 -21.00 6.67
CA VAL A 17 11.99 -21.62 7.48
C VAL A 17 12.88 -22.53 6.63
N THR A 18 12.41 -23.00 5.47
CA THR A 18 13.09 -24.00 4.64
C THR A 18 13.89 -23.44 3.46
N GLY A 19 13.85 -22.14 3.19
CA GLY A 19 14.38 -21.56 1.95
C GLY A 19 15.83 -21.05 2.02
N ALA A 20 16.79 -21.86 1.56
CA ALA A 20 18.12 -21.38 1.17
C ALA A 20 18.70 -22.19 0.00
N ARG A 21 18.66 -21.63 -1.22
CA ARG A 21 19.69 -21.77 -2.26
C ARG A 21 19.39 -20.86 -3.46
N THR A 22 20.42 -20.25 -4.02
CA THR A 22 20.41 -19.45 -5.24
C THR A 22 20.64 -20.33 -6.47
N GLU A 23 19.57 -20.66 -7.19
CA GLU A 23 19.64 -21.06 -8.60
C GLU A 23 18.80 -20.07 -9.43
N LYS A 24 19.02 -20.00 -10.74
CA LYS A 24 18.23 -19.14 -11.64
C LYS A 24 16.75 -19.47 -11.47
N TYR A 25 15.99 -18.61 -10.81
CA TYR A 25 14.55 -18.79 -10.64
C TYR A 25 13.80 -17.93 -11.64
N GLU A 26 13.06 -18.59 -12.51
CA GLU A 26 12.09 -17.98 -13.39
C GLU A 26 10.71 -18.05 -12.73
N TYR A 27 9.97 -16.95 -12.79
CA TYR A 27 8.60 -16.85 -12.34
C TYR A 27 7.79 -16.09 -13.39
N PHE A 28 6.48 -16.32 -13.42
CA PHE A 28 5.59 -15.62 -14.34
C PHE A 28 5.30 -14.20 -13.86
N ASN A 29 5.94 -13.22 -14.50
CA ASN A 29 5.67 -11.82 -14.25
C ASN A 29 4.39 -11.40 -14.97
N ALA A 30 3.42 -10.88 -14.22
CA ALA A 30 2.09 -10.53 -14.72
C ALA A 30 2.09 -9.58 -15.92
N VAL A 31 3.12 -8.76 -16.07
CA VAL A 31 3.28 -7.81 -17.20
C VAL A 31 3.91 -8.46 -18.41
N LEU A 32 4.87 -9.36 -18.17
CA LEU A 32 5.73 -9.92 -19.22
C LEU A 32 5.17 -11.21 -19.82
N ILE A 33 4.17 -11.84 -19.17
CA ILE A 33 3.60 -13.08 -19.69
C ILE A 33 3.09 -12.93 -21.13
N ASN A 34 3.42 -13.90 -21.97
CA ASN A 34 3.09 -13.89 -23.40
C ASN A 34 3.61 -12.66 -24.17
N GLU A 35 4.61 -11.95 -23.66
CA GLU A 35 5.37 -10.95 -24.44
C GLU A 35 6.50 -11.66 -25.20
N VAL A 36 6.73 -11.20 -26.43
CA VAL A 36 7.79 -11.71 -27.31
C VAL A 36 8.74 -10.57 -27.69
N ASP A 37 10.02 -10.88 -27.83
CA ASP A 37 11.03 -9.94 -28.33
C ASP A 37 10.94 -9.76 -29.86
N GLU A 38 11.77 -8.89 -30.42
CA GLU A 38 11.84 -8.62 -31.86
C GLU A 38 12.24 -9.86 -32.69
N GLU A 39 12.85 -10.85 -32.05
CA GLU A 39 13.28 -12.12 -32.65
C GLU A 39 12.21 -13.23 -32.52
N GLY A 40 11.09 -12.94 -31.84
CA GLY A 40 9.98 -13.86 -31.62
C GLY A 40 10.18 -14.83 -30.44
N ASN A 41 11.22 -14.65 -29.62
CA ASN A 41 11.42 -15.43 -28.40
C ASN A 41 10.62 -14.83 -27.24
N SER A 42 10.19 -15.66 -26.29
CA SER A 42 9.53 -15.14 -25.08
C SER A 42 10.48 -14.28 -24.26
N VAL A 43 9.98 -13.11 -23.82
CA VAL A 43 10.72 -12.22 -22.94
C VAL A 43 11.04 -12.94 -21.61
N GLU A 44 12.20 -12.64 -21.03
CA GLU A 44 12.61 -13.18 -19.73
C GLU A 44 11.55 -12.89 -18.64
N LEU A 45 11.19 -13.89 -17.83
CA LEU A 45 10.06 -13.87 -16.86
C LEU A 45 8.66 -13.77 -17.50
N GLY A 46 8.57 -13.73 -18.82
CA GLY A 46 7.31 -13.80 -19.55
C GLY A 46 6.83 -15.24 -19.68
N GLY A 47 7.60 -16.07 -20.39
CA GLY A 47 7.23 -17.46 -20.67
C GLY A 47 5.87 -17.63 -21.36
N GLU A 48 5.56 -18.86 -21.75
CA GLU A 48 4.23 -19.19 -22.27
C GLU A 48 3.25 -19.39 -21.11
N PHE A 49 2.21 -18.55 -21.05
CA PHE A 49 1.21 -18.59 -20.00
C PHE A 49 -0.19 -18.66 -20.60
N ILE A 50 -0.76 -19.87 -20.58
CA ILE A 50 -2.07 -20.14 -21.20
C ILE A 50 -3.16 -19.37 -20.44
N LEU A 51 -3.82 -18.44 -21.11
CA LEU A 51 -4.93 -17.67 -20.57
C LEU A 51 -6.20 -18.04 -21.33
N GLN A 52 -7.23 -18.47 -20.59
CA GLN A 52 -8.52 -18.85 -21.17
C GLN A 52 -9.62 -17.93 -20.63
N PRO A 53 -10.52 -17.42 -21.50
CA PRO A 53 -11.67 -16.64 -21.05
C PRO A 53 -12.50 -17.46 -20.06
N ASN A 54 -12.89 -16.83 -18.95
CA ASN A 54 -13.67 -17.49 -17.92
C ASN A 54 -14.84 -16.60 -17.49
N ASP A 55 -16.06 -17.12 -17.63
CA ASP A 55 -17.30 -16.42 -17.29
C ASP A 55 -17.35 -16.00 -15.81
N HIS A 56 -16.75 -16.79 -14.92
CA HIS A 56 -16.69 -16.48 -13.49
C HIS A 56 -15.90 -15.19 -13.19
N PHE A 57 -14.97 -14.81 -14.06
CA PHE A 57 -14.13 -13.62 -13.95
C PHE A 57 -14.54 -12.55 -14.96
N ASN A 58 -15.84 -12.38 -15.23
CA ASN A 58 -16.36 -11.42 -16.20
C ASN A 58 -15.78 -11.62 -17.62
N ASN A 59 -15.60 -12.88 -18.02
CA ASN A 59 -15.01 -13.27 -19.31
C ASN A 59 -13.57 -12.77 -19.51
N LEU A 60 -12.86 -12.47 -18.42
CA LEU A 60 -11.42 -12.19 -18.46
C LEU A 60 -10.65 -13.47 -18.78
N SER A 61 -9.59 -13.33 -19.58
CA SER A 61 -8.67 -14.43 -19.85
C SER A 61 -7.80 -14.66 -18.63
N VAL A 62 -7.99 -15.80 -17.95
CA VAL A 62 -7.32 -16.16 -16.71
C VAL A 62 -6.66 -17.53 -16.83
N ASN A 63 -5.69 -17.82 -15.96
CA ASN A 63 -5.10 -19.14 -15.77
C ASN A 63 -5.49 -19.68 -14.39
N LEU A 64 -6.30 -20.74 -14.37
CA LEU A 64 -6.74 -21.38 -13.13
C LEU A 64 -5.71 -22.37 -12.54
N SER A 65 -4.61 -22.64 -13.24
CA SER A 65 -3.58 -23.57 -12.76
C SER A 65 -2.47 -22.87 -11.99
N LEU A 66 -2.17 -21.61 -12.34
CA LEU A 66 -1.01 -20.87 -11.84
C LEU A 66 -1.36 -19.44 -11.45
N SER A 67 -0.67 -18.92 -10.44
CA SER A 67 -0.68 -17.49 -10.09
C SER A 67 0.39 -16.72 -10.86
N VAL A 68 0.19 -15.42 -10.99
CA VAL A 68 1.17 -14.47 -11.54
C VAL A 68 1.75 -13.61 -10.44
N VAL A 69 2.94 -13.05 -10.67
CA VAL A 69 3.59 -12.10 -9.77
C VAL A 69 3.71 -10.74 -10.45
N GLN A 70 3.21 -9.70 -9.80
CA GLN A 70 3.46 -8.31 -10.15
C GLN A 70 4.54 -7.75 -9.23
N VAL A 71 5.49 -7.02 -9.83
CA VAL A 71 6.51 -6.26 -9.13
C VAL A 71 6.32 -4.79 -9.51
N PRO A 72 6.33 -3.86 -8.54
CA PRO A 72 6.23 -2.43 -8.84
C PRO A 72 7.33 -1.95 -9.79
N THR A 73 6.99 -1.02 -10.68
CA THR A 73 7.90 -0.52 -11.74
C THR A 73 9.20 0.10 -11.21
N ASN A 74 9.19 0.61 -9.97
CA ASN A 74 10.37 1.18 -9.31
C ASN A 74 11.29 0.12 -8.65
N MET A 75 10.97 -1.17 -8.76
CA MET A 75 11.74 -2.27 -8.16
C MET A 75 12.36 -3.16 -9.24
N TYR A 76 13.54 -3.69 -8.95
CA TYR A 76 14.24 -4.57 -9.88
C TYR A 76 13.76 -6.02 -9.72
N ASN A 77 13.20 -6.60 -10.79
CA ASN A 77 12.62 -7.95 -10.80
C ASN A 77 13.57 -9.06 -10.30
N LYS A 78 14.89 -8.92 -10.49
CA LYS A 78 15.89 -9.92 -10.07
C LYS A 78 16.56 -9.61 -8.74
N ASP A 79 16.03 -8.66 -7.96
CA ASP A 79 16.50 -8.45 -6.59
C ASP A 79 16.38 -9.77 -5.80
N SER A 80 17.48 -10.19 -5.17
CA SER A 80 17.56 -11.41 -4.38
C SER A 80 16.42 -11.53 -3.34
N ALA A 81 16.00 -10.42 -2.73
CA ALA A 81 14.91 -10.43 -1.75
C ALA A 81 13.55 -10.69 -2.39
N ILE A 82 13.33 -10.23 -3.63
CA ILE A 82 12.12 -10.49 -4.41
C ILE A 82 12.14 -11.92 -4.91
N VAL A 83 13.23 -12.36 -5.54
CA VAL A 83 13.35 -13.71 -6.11
C VAL A 83 13.17 -14.77 -5.03
N ASN A 84 13.86 -14.63 -3.90
CA ASN A 84 13.67 -15.54 -2.76
C ASN A 84 12.21 -15.48 -2.26
N GLY A 85 11.66 -14.26 -2.18
CA GLY A 85 10.26 -13.96 -1.89
C GLY A 85 9.27 -14.77 -2.72
N VAL A 86 9.45 -14.69 -4.02
CA VAL A 86 8.62 -15.34 -5.03
C VAL A 86 8.78 -16.85 -4.94
N TYR A 87 9.99 -17.35 -4.72
CA TYR A 87 10.27 -18.77 -4.58
C TYR A 87 9.48 -19.41 -3.43
N TRP A 88 9.64 -18.94 -2.19
CA TRP A 88 8.93 -19.58 -1.07
C TRP A 88 7.41 -19.36 -1.14
N SER A 89 6.94 -18.31 -1.82
CA SER A 89 5.51 -18.07 -2.04
C SER A 89 4.90 -18.88 -3.19
N GLU A 90 5.70 -19.60 -3.98
CA GLU A 90 5.21 -20.47 -5.06
C GLU A 90 4.28 -21.57 -4.53
N ALA A 91 4.55 -22.07 -3.33
CA ALA A 91 3.73 -23.08 -2.68
C ALA A 91 2.28 -22.62 -2.42
N LEU A 92 2.01 -21.31 -2.47
CA LEU A 92 0.64 -20.78 -2.46
C LEU A 92 -0.18 -21.18 -3.69
N ASN A 93 0.45 -21.49 -4.83
CA ASN A 93 -0.27 -21.94 -6.03
C ASN A 93 -1.19 -23.11 -5.70
N LYS A 94 -0.66 -24.13 -5.01
CA LYS A 94 -1.46 -25.28 -4.59
C LYS A 94 -2.59 -24.88 -3.65
N VAL A 95 -2.31 -24.01 -2.68
CA VAL A 95 -3.32 -23.54 -1.72
C VAL A 95 -4.43 -22.77 -2.44
N PHE A 96 -4.09 -21.92 -3.42
CA PHE A 96 -5.06 -21.15 -4.18
C PHE A 96 -5.98 -22.03 -5.04
N VAL A 97 -5.40 -23.01 -5.73
CA VAL A 97 -6.17 -24.00 -6.51
C VAL A 97 -7.07 -24.82 -5.59
N ASP A 98 -6.51 -25.39 -4.52
CA ASP A 98 -7.27 -26.17 -3.53
C ASP A 98 -8.43 -25.35 -2.91
N ASN A 99 -8.25 -24.04 -2.72
CA ASN A 99 -9.30 -23.15 -2.21
C ASN A 99 -10.41 -22.93 -3.25
N PHE A 100 -10.04 -22.68 -4.50
CA PHE A 100 -10.99 -22.47 -5.59
C PHE A 100 -11.80 -23.73 -5.91
N GLU A 101 -11.18 -24.91 -5.85
CA GLU A 101 -11.87 -26.20 -5.99
C GLU A 101 -12.89 -26.45 -4.88
N ARG A 102 -12.61 -25.99 -3.66
CA ARG A 102 -13.52 -26.13 -2.51
C ARG A 102 -14.65 -25.12 -2.53
N ASP A 103 -14.38 -23.91 -2.98
CA ASP A 103 -15.34 -22.82 -3.06
C ASP A 103 -15.19 -22.09 -4.40
N PRO A 104 -15.95 -22.53 -5.43
CA PRO A 104 -15.92 -21.91 -6.76
C PRO A 104 -16.46 -20.47 -6.79
N SER A 105 -17.05 -19.96 -5.70
CA SER A 105 -17.50 -18.56 -5.61
C SER A 105 -16.35 -17.59 -5.31
N LEU A 106 -15.16 -18.10 -4.99
CA LEU A 106 -13.97 -17.30 -4.74
C LEU A 106 -13.48 -16.62 -6.02
N ILE A 107 -13.47 -15.29 -5.98
CA ILE A 107 -12.90 -14.45 -7.04
C ILE A 107 -11.36 -14.42 -6.95
N TRP A 108 -10.79 -13.29 -6.52
CA TRP A 108 -9.35 -13.07 -6.44
C TRP A 108 -8.78 -13.58 -5.13
N GLN A 109 -7.71 -14.35 -5.21
CA GLN A 109 -6.85 -14.70 -4.10
C GLN A 109 -5.50 -14.03 -4.31
N TYR A 110 -4.93 -13.46 -3.26
CA TYR A 110 -3.70 -12.71 -3.40
C TYR A 110 -2.82 -12.74 -2.15
N PHE A 111 -1.54 -12.49 -2.37
CA PHE A 111 -0.52 -12.34 -1.34
C PHE A 111 0.32 -11.09 -1.64
N GLY A 112 0.29 -10.12 -0.73
CA GLY A 112 1.17 -8.96 -0.76
C GLY A 112 2.39 -9.20 0.12
N SER A 113 3.58 -9.01 -0.44
CA SER A 113 4.83 -9.12 0.31
C SER A 113 5.24 -7.77 0.89
N ALA A 114 5.82 -7.79 2.09
CA ALA A 114 6.52 -6.63 2.65
C ALA A 114 7.70 -6.16 1.77
N LYS A 115 8.21 -7.05 0.89
CA LYS A 115 9.23 -6.72 -0.12
C LYS A 115 8.63 -6.09 -1.39
N GLY A 116 7.33 -5.81 -1.45
CA GLY A 116 6.68 -5.05 -2.53
C GLY A 116 6.06 -5.88 -3.65
N PHE A 117 6.53 -7.11 -3.88
CA PHE A 117 5.90 -7.98 -4.89
C PHE A 117 4.52 -8.47 -4.46
N PHE A 118 3.65 -8.66 -5.45
CA PHE A 118 2.25 -9.05 -5.29
C PHE A 118 1.99 -10.32 -6.10
N ARG A 119 1.52 -11.38 -5.45
CA ARG A 119 1.11 -12.62 -6.12
C ARG A 119 -0.40 -12.68 -6.21
N GLN A 120 -0.94 -12.96 -7.40
CA GLN A 120 -2.37 -12.97 -7.69
C GLN A 120 -2.80 -14.28 -8.37
N TYR A 121 -3.88 -14.86 -7.87
CA TYR A 121 -4.57 -16.00 -8.45
C TYR A 121 -6.06 -15.68 -8.68
N PRO A 122 -6.66 -16.13 -9.80
CA PRO A 122 -6.02 -16.81 -10.92
C PRO A 122 -5.04 -15.90 -11.69
N GLY A 123 -4.12 -16.50 -12.43
CA GLY A 123 -3.10 -15.76 -13.15
C GLY A 123 -3.70 -14.93 -14.29
N ILE A 124 -3.33 -13.65 -14.38
CA ILE A 124 -3.81 -12.74 -15.44
C ILE A 124 -2.69 -11.89 -16.02
N LYS A 125 -2.87 -11.44 -17.26
CA LYS A 125 -1.96 -10.47 -17.89
C LYS A 125 -2.33 -9.06 -17.47
N TRP A 126 -1.39 -8.39 -16.83
CA TRP A 126 -1.51 -6.99 -16.47
C TRP A 126 -1.07 -6.12 -17.63
N LYS A 127 -1.86 -5.10 -17.93
CA LYS A 127 -1.53 -4.13 -18.97
C LYS A 127 -0.99 -2.87 -18.29
N PRO A 128 0.25 -2.46 -18.59
CA PRO A 128 0.75 -1.17 -18.14
C PRO A 128 -0.02 -0.03 -18.82
N ASP A 129 0.14 1.20 -18.30
CA ASP A 129 -0.39 2.40 -18.94
C ASP A 129 0.32 2.73 -20.26
N GLU A 130 -0.09 3.81 -20.93
CA GLU A 130 0.50 4.28 -22.19
C GLU A 130 2.01 4.56 -22.10
N HIS A 131 2.54 4.76 -20.89
CA HIS A 131 3.95 5.02 -20.63
C HIS A 131 4.71 3.75 -20.18
N GLY A 132 4.05 2.58 -20.19
CA GLY A 132 4.65 1.33 -19.75
C GLY A 132 4.74 1.19 -18.23
N VAL A 133 4.04 2.04 -17.46
CA VAL A 133 4.13 2.08 -16.00
C VAL A 133 2.92 1.39 -15.37
N ILE A 134 3.19 0.61 -14.32
CA ILE A 134 2.17 0.11 -13.41
C ILE A 134 2.35 0.82 -12.07
N ALA A 135 1.42 1.73 -11.77
CA ALA A 135 1.38 2.48 -10.50
C ALA A 135 0.86 1.64 -9.31
N PHE A 136 0.79 0.31 -9.46
CA PHE A 136 0.32 -0.59 -8.40
C PHE A 136 1.48 -1.00 -7.48
N ASP A 137 1.34 -0.66 -6.20
CA ASP A 137 2.12 -1.22 -5.10
C ASP A 137 1.14 -1.81 -4.07
N CYS A 138 1.35 -3.08 -3.69
CA CYS A 138 0.46 -3.75 -2.73
C CYS A 138 0.53 -3.12 -1.33
N ARG A 139 1.68 -2.53 -0.94
CA ARG A 139 1.91 -1.98 0.41
C ARG A 139 1.12 -0.72 0.69
N ASN A 140 0.78 0.01 -0.37
CA ASN A 140 0.00 1.26 -0.29
C ASN A 140 -1.51 1.00 -0.40
N ARG A 141 -1.95 -0.27 -0.42
CA ARG A 141 -3.37 -0.61 -0.54
C ARG A 141 -4.03 -0.64 0.83
N LYS A 142 -5.25 -0.10 0.91
CA LYS A 142 -6.08 -0.10 2.13
C LYS A 142 -6.12 -1.47 2.82
N TRP A 143 -6.39 -2.54 2.07
CA TRP A 143 -6.45 -3.90 2.60
C TRP A 143 -5.13 -4.40 3.21
N TYR A 144 -3.99 -3.94 2.67
CA TYR A 144 -2.67 -4.32 3.18
C TYR A 144 -2.36 -3.53 4.46
N ILE A 145 -2.60 -2.22 4.43
CA ILE A 145 -2.37 -1.33 5.57
C ILE A 145 -3.22 -1.75 6.77
N GLN A 146 -4.53 -1.96 6.57
CA GLN A 146 -5.46 -2.41 7.62
C GLN A 146 -5.07 -3.77 8.22
N ALA A 147 -4.46 -4.64 7.44
CA ALA A 147 -3.98 -5.94 7.94
C ALA A 147 -2.61 -5.84 8.63
N ALA A 148 -1.79 -4.87 8.28
CA ALA A 148 -0.43 -4.70 8.78
C ALA A 148 -0.33 -3.81 10.02
N THR A 149 -1.27 -2.87 10.20
CA THR A 149 -1.26 -1.88 11.28
C THR A 149 -2.59 -1.86 12.02
N SER A 150 -2.53 -1.68 13.34
CA SER A 150 -3.71 -1.37 14.15
C SER A 150 -4.17 0.08 13.92
N PRO A 151 -5.45 0.40 14.23
CA PRO A 151 -5.92 1.77 14.26
C PRO A 151 -4.99 2.66 15.07
N LYS A 152 -4.67 3.85 14.54
CA LYS A 152 -3.70 4.77 15.12
C LYS A 152 -4.22 6.21 15.17
N ASP A 153 -3.79 6.92 16.21
CA ASP A 153 -4.06 8.33 16.44
C ASP A 153 -2.80 9.14 16.09
N VAL A 154 -2.89 10.04 15.10
CA VAL A 154 -1.72 10.70 14.50
C VAL A 154 -1.88 12.22 14.51
N VAL A 155 -0.93 12.93 15.13
CA VAL A 155 -0.81 14.39 15.00
C VAL A 155 0.33 14.74 14.06
N ILE A 156 0.03 15.48 13.00
CA ILE A 156 1.02 15.90 12.00
C ILE A 156 1.39 17.36 12.27
N LEU A 157 2.65 17.61 12.60
CA LEU A 157 3.19 18.96 12.76
C LEU A 157 3.83 19.44 11.45
N VAL A 158 3.41 20.60 10.95
CA VAL A 158 3.90 21.19 9.71
C VAL A 158 4.59 22.53 9.99
N ASP A 159 5.89 22.60 9.69
CA ASP A 159 6.64 23.85 9.78
C ASP A 159 6.18 24.82 8.67
N VAL A 160 5.65 25.98 9.06
CA VAL A 160 5.29 27.09 8.17
C VAL A 160 6.12 28.34 8.45
N SER A 161 7.32 28.20 9.03
CA SER A 161 8.28 29.28 9.19
C SER A 161 8.76 29.84 7.85
N GLY A 162 9.30 31.05 7.85
CA GLY A 162 9.84 31.69 6.65
C GLY A 162 10.91 30.87 5.93
N SER A 163 11.60 29.97 6.64
CA SER A 163 12.61 29.05 6.07
C SER A 163 12.02 27.99 5.13
N MET A 164 10.71 27.76 5.20
CA MET A 164 9.97 26.80 4.39
C MET A 164 9.42 27.42 3.09
N LYS A 165 9.61 28.72 2.87
CA LYS A 165 9.08 29.42 1.70
C LYS A 165 9.54 28.80 0.37
N GLY A 166 8.61 28.69 -0.58
CA GLY A 166 8.85 28.13 -1.91
C GLY A 166 8.79 26.61 -1.90
N LEU A 167 9.77 25.95 -2.51
CA LEU A 167 9.77 24.51 -2.78
C LEU A 167 9.63 23.65 -1.51
N ARG A 168 10.20 24.07 -0.38
CA ARG A 168 10.18 23.30 0.87
C ARG A 168 8.76 23.10 1.40
N LEU A 169 7.94 24.16 1.42
CA LEU A 169 6.54 24.07 1.82
C LEU A 169 5.74 23.21 0.83
N THR A 170 5.99 23.32 -0.48
CA THR A 170 5.34 22.47 -1.49
C THR A 170 5.66 20.99 -1.26
N ILE A 171 6.93 20.65 -0.99
CA ILE A 171 7.32 19.28 -0.64
C ILE A 171 6.63 18.85 0.64
N ALA A 172 6.62 19.69 1.68
CA ALA A 172 5.97 19.37 2.95
C ALA A 172 4.47 19.04 2.77
N ARG A 173 3.73 19.86 2.01
CA ARG A 173 2.31 19.59 1.69
C ARG A 173 2.13 18.26 0.97
N GLN A 174 2.97 17.97 -0.03
CA GLN A 174 2.89 16.71 -0.77
C GLN A 174 3.21 15.52 0.13
N THR A 175 4.18 15.65 1.04
CA THR A 175 4.52 14.63 2.04
C THR A 175 3.35 14.40 2.98
N VAL A 176 2.71 15.46 3.49
CA VAL A 176 1.52 15.34 4.34
C VAL A 176 0.37 14.66 3.60
N SER A 177 0.09 15.03 2.36
CA SER A 177 -0.92 14.36 1.53
C SER A 177 -0.63 12.87 1.33
N SER A 178 0.65 12.53 1.13
CA SER A 178 1.10 11.13 1.03
C SER A 178 0.95 10.37 2.35
N ILE A 179 1.13 11.03 3.50
CA ILE A 179 0.87 10.44 4.83
C ILE A 179 -0.63 10.17 4.98
N LEU A 180 -1.50 11.11 4.59
CA LEU A 180 -2.96 10.94 4.63
C LEU A 180 -3.43 9.73 3.80
N ASP A 181 -2.78 9.43 2.68
CA ASP A 181 -3.05 8.24 1.87
C ASP A 181 -2.74 6.92 2.59
N THR A 182 -1.85 6.94 3.59
CA THR A 182 -1.52 5.76 4.40
C THR A 182 -2.45 5.55 5.59
N LEU A 183 -3.31 6.52 5.91
CA LEU A 183 -4.26 6.40 7.00
C LEU A 183 -5.47 5.58 6.54
N GLY A 184 -5.84 4.59 7.34
CA GLY A 184 -7.07 3.81 7.18
C GLY A 184 -8.29 4.62 7.58
N ASP A 185 -9.49 4.11 7.29
CA ASP A 185 -10.73 4.78 7.67
C ASP A 185 -10.98 4.68 9.19
N ASP A 186 -10.32 3.74 9.89
CA ASP A 186 -10.38 3.59 11.36
C ASP A 186 -9.32 4.43 12.12
N ASP A 187 -8.46 5.16 11.39
CA ASP A 187 -7.42 6.00 11.98
C ASP A 187 -7.97 7.39 12.31
N PHE A 188 -7.41 8.05 13.33
CA PHE A 188 -7.73 9.43 13.68
C PHE A 188 -6.51 10.32 13.45
N PHE A 189 -6.74 11.54 12.98
CA PHE A 189 -5.65 12.48 12.74
C PHE A 189 -6.03 13.93 12.99
N ASN A 190 -5.03 14.77 13.19
CA ASN A 190 -5.15 16.22 13.07
C ASN A 190 -3.81 16.79 12.57
N ILE A 191 -3.84 17.99 12.00
CA ILE A 191 -2.68 18.66 11.41
C ILE A 191 -2.54 20.05 12.03
N ILE A 192 -1.39 20.31 12.62
CA ILE A 192 -1.05 21.59 13.25
C ILE A 192 0.10 22.21 12.46
N ALA A 193 -0.16 23.37 11.87
CA ALA A 193 0.86 24.22 11.29
C ALA A 193 1.45 25.12 12.36
N TYR A 194 2.77 25.28 12.40
CA TYR A 194 3.43 26.12 13.38
C TYR A 194 4.43 27.10 12.75
N ASN A 195 4.43 28.31 13.30
CA ASN A 195 5.47 29.32 13.12
C ASN A 195 5.76 29.96 14.49
N GLU A 196 5.50 31.26 14.64
CA GLU A 196 5.58 31.98 15.92
C GLU A 196 4.36 31.67 16.80
N GLU A 197 3.28 31.20 16.17
CA GLU A 197 2.06 30.74 16.82
C GLU A 197 1.66 29.35 16.28
N LEU A 198 0.71 28.70 16.97
CA LEU A 198 0.12 27.45 16.54
C LEU A 198 -1.17 27.71 15.79
N HIS A 199 -1.31 27.05 14.64
CA HIS A 199 -2.48 27.12 13.81
C HIS A 199 -2.92 25.71 13.42
N TYR A 200 -4.07 25.28 13.91
CA TYR A 200 -4.72 24.10 13.38
C TYR A 200 -5.09 24.36 11.92
N VAL A 201 -4.80 23.38 11.05
CA VAL A 201 -5.12 23.48 9.62
C VAL A 201 -6.63 23.61 9.41
N GLU A 202 -7.41 22.95 10.27
CA GLU A 202 -8.86 23.14 10.36
C GLU A 202 -9.23 23.83 11.69
N PRO A 203 -9.57 25.14 11.68
CA PRO A 203 -9.88 25.88 12.91
C PRO A 203 -11.09 25.35 13.68
N CYS A 204 -12.03 24.67 13.01
CA CYS A 204 -13.21 24.09 13.67
C CYS A 204 -12.87 22.84 14.49
N LEU A 205 -11.70 22.24 14.26
CA LEU A 205 -11.23 21.01 14.91
C LEU A 205 -10.08 21.27 15.89
N ASN A 206 -10.06 22.46 16.49
CA ASN A 206 -9.07 22.81 17.51
C ASN A 206 -9.18 21.87 18.71
N GLY A 207 -8.10 21.17 19.04
CA GLY A 207 -8.04 20.32 20.24
C GLY A 207 -8.64 18.92 20.08
N THR A 208 -9.15 18.54 18.89
CA THR A 208 -9.80 17.24 18.68
C THR A 208 -9.15 16.50 17.50
N LEU A 209 -9.06 15.17 17.57
CA LEU A 209 -8.68 14.35 16.41
C LEU A 209 -9.93 14.00 15.59
N VAL A 210 -9.80 13.99 14.27
CA VAL A 210 -10.90 13.64 13.36
C VAL A 210 -10.63 12.30 12.68
N GLN A 211 -11.69 11.55 12.38
CA GLN A 211 -11.57 10.30 11.64
C GLN A 211 -10.99 10.55 10.23
N ALA A 212 -10.08 9.67 9.82
CA ALA A 212 -9.39 9.68 8.54
C ALA A 212 -10.28 9.17 7.39
N ASP A 213 -11.46 9.75 7.24
CA ASP A 213 -12.37 9.50 6.12
C ASP A 213 -11.91 10.23 4.85
N VAL A 214 -12.38 9.76 3.69
CA VAL A 214 -12.06 10.37 2.39
C VAL A 214 -12.45 11.85 2.37
N THR A 215 -13.63 12.19 2.87
CA THR A 215 -14.11 13.57 2.93
C THR A 215 -13.24 14.45 3.82
N ASN A 216 -12.85 13.97 5.00
CA ASN A 216 -11.99 14.72 5.91
C ASN A 216 -10.58 14.88 5.32
N LYS A 217 -10.00 13.81 4.76
CA LYS A 217 -8.70 13.88 4.07
C LYS A 217 -8.69 14.92 2.96
N ASP A 218 -9.72 14.93 2.12
CA ASP A 218 -9.84 15.87 1.01
C ASP A 218 -10.03 17.31 1.51
N HIS A 219 -10.83 17.49 2.57
CA HIS A 219 -10.99 18.79 3.22
C HIS A 219 -9.67 19.35 3.78
N PHE A 220 -8.88 18.50 4.45
CA PHE A 220 -7.56 18.90 4.95
C PHE A 220 -6.58 19.20 3.81
N ARG A 221 -6.64 18.48 2.68
CA ARG A 221 -5.82 18.77 1.48
C ARG A 221 -6.06 20.18 0.94
N GLU A 222 -7.32 20.59 0.83
CA GLU A 222 -7.67 21.94 0.39
C GLU A 222 -7.13 23.03 1.32
N HIS A 223 -7.08 22.77 2.64
CA HIS A 223 -6.55 23.69 3.63
C HIS A 223 -5.02 23.72 3.67
N LEU A 224 -4.37 22.57 3.47
CA LEU A 224 -2.91 22.46 3.34
C LEU A 224 -2.38 23.33 2.20
N ASP A 225 -3.11 23.42 1.08
CA ASP A 225 -2.72 24.24 -0.07
C ASP A 225 -2.76 25.74 0.19
N LYS A 226 -3.54 26.17 1.19
CA LYS A 226 -3.68 27.57 1.61
C LYS A 226 -2.60 28.02 2.60
N LEU A 227 -1.81 27.10 3.17
CA LEU A 227 -0.76 27.43 4.15
C LEU A 227 0.29 28.38 3.56
N PHE A 228 0.78 29.36 4.30
CA PHE A 228 1.83 30.26 3.81
C PHE A 228 3.00 30.31 4.78
N ALA A 229 4.22 30.33 4.23
CA ALA A 229 5.45 30.35 5.01
C ALA A 229 5.78 31.77 5.50
N GLN A 230 5.77 31.99 6.81
CA GLN A 230 6.09 33.27 7.45
C GLN A 230 6.57 33.08 8.89
N GLY A 231 7.41 34.00 9.38
CA GLY A 231 7.83 34.05 10.78
C GLY A 231 8.95 33.05 11.12
N ILE A 232 9.17 32.88 12.41
CA ILE A 232 10.15 31.96 13.01
C ILE A 232 9.43 30.67 13.45
N GLY A 233 10.03 29.49 13.29
CA GLY A 233 9.41 28.23 13.72
C GLY A 233 9.67 27.91 15.20
N MET A 234 8.60 27.80 15.99
CA MET A 234 8.63 27.40 17.41
C MET A 234 8.16 25.96 17.60
N LEU A 235 9.09 25.02 17.40
CA LEU A 235 8.81 23.58 17.48
C LEU A 235 8.48 23.09 18.90
N ASP A 236 9.05 23.72 19.93
CA ASP A 236 8.84 23.40 21.34
C ASP A 236 7.37 23.56 21.75
N ILE A 237 6.74 24.66 21.34
CA ILE A 237 5.31 24.92 21.60
C ILE A 237 4.46 23.90 20.81
N ALA A 238 4.79 23.65 19.54
CA ALA A 238 4.05 22.72 18.69
C ALA A 238 4.08 21.27 19.21
N LEU A 239 5.24 20.81 19.69
CA LEU A 239 5.38 19.49 20.28
C LEU A 239 4.57 19.37 21.57
N THR A 240 4.61 20.39 22.43
CA THR A 240 3.85 20.40 23.69
C THR A 240 2.36 20.29 23.41
N GLU A 241 1.84 21.06 22.46
CA GLU A 241 0.43 20.99 22.06
C GLU A 241 0.06 19.63 21.47
N ALA A 242 0.91 19.07 20.59
CA ALA A 242 0.65 17.74 20.01
C ALA A 242 0.56 16.65 21.08
N PHE A 243 1.45 16.68 22.09
CA PHE A 243 1.40 15.72 23.19
C PHE A 243 0.18 15.93 24.08
N ASN A 244 -0.21 17.18 24.36
CA ASN A 244 -1.42 17.48 25.11
C ASN A 244 -2.65 16.94 24.38
N LEU A 245 -2.79 17.22 23.07
CA LEU A 245 -3.91 16.75 22.26
C LEU A 245 -4.03 15.22 22.23
N LEU A 246 -2.89 14.52 22.11
CA LEU A 246 -2.87 13.05 22.17
C LEU A 246 -3.21 12.52 23.57
N SER A 247 -2.75 13.19 24.63
CA SER A 247 -3.06 12.82 26.02
C SER A 247 -4.54 13.00 26.31
N ASP A 248 -5.11 14.15 25.95
CA ASP A 248 -6.50 14.50 26.16
C ASP A 248 -7.43 13.52 25.43
N PHE A 249 -7.10 13.13 24.19
CA PHE A 249 -7.84 12.14 23.44
C PHE A 249 -7.85 10.76 24.11
N ASN A 250 -6.71 10.34 24.66
CA ASN A 250 -6.58 9.06 25.36
C ASN A 250 -7.33 9.06 26.71
N GLU A 251 -7.29 10.17 27.44
CA GLU A 251 -7.99 10.32 28.73
C GLU A 251 -9.50 10.45 28.59
N THR A 252 -9.98 11.16 27.56
CA THR A 252 -11.41 11.37 27.34
C THR A 252 -12.12 10.17 26.73
N GLY A 253 -11.44 9.35 25.92
CA GLY A 253 -11.99 8.11 25.35
C GLY A 253 -13.34 8.23 24.61
N ARG A 254 -13.82 9.46 24.34
CA ARG A 254 -15.23 9.75 23.99
C ARG A 254 -15.46 10.80 22.92
N GLU A 255 -14.45 11.51 22.42
CA GLU A 255 -14.65 12.46 21.33
C GLU A 255 -14.12 11.91 20.00
N ARG A 256 -14.61 10.71 19.64
CA ARG A 256 -14.57 10.25 18.25
C ARG A 256 -15.72 10.97 17.53
N VAL A 257 -15.42 12.10 16.91
CA VAL A 257 -16.35 12.82 16.02
C VAL A 257 -16.13 12.38 14.58
#